data_AF-A0A8T9B1F3-F1
#
_entry.id   AF-A0A8T9B1F3-F1
#
_cell.length_a   1.000
_cell.length_b   1.000
_cell.length_c   1.000
_cell.angle_alpha   90.00
_cell.angle_beta   90.00
_cell.angle_gamma   90.00
#
_symmetry.space_group_name_H-M   'P 1'
#
loop_
_entity.id
_entity.type
_entity.pdbx_description
1 polymer ?
#
loop_
_entity_poly.entity_id
_entity_poly.type
_entity_poly.pdbx_seq_one_letter_code
_entity_poly.pdbx_strand_id
1 'polypeptide(L)'
;MPVQSKITSVKDKERKRCYRGILDCSVDMISCTACEKSGKKCVAREGLSRCAECVRRGFSKCDMGGPLPSDWSSLDRNKEALERDLDDAVEKQRELSARIDRIQRHRKFLRQRETEMLRRGLASLDELDEAEERGREEESKRTEQEAPPVIPLDGVGSSGNPLGSDFFLDPVDPALAAALSAYDPNDPYWQGAGLGTPQTSQGS
;
A
#
# COMPACT_ATOMS: atom_id res chain seq x y z
N MET A 1 43.34 -43.33 26.85
CA MET A 1 42.66 -42.54 25.80
C MET A 1 42.36 -43.46 24.61
N PRO A 2 41.21 -44.14 24.54
CA PRO A 2 40.89 -44.98 23.40
C PRO A 2 40.42 -44.11 22.23
N VAL A 3 41.16 -44.16 21.12
CA VAL A 3 40.78 -43.56 19.85
C VAL A 3 39.58 -44.33 19.31
N GLN A 4 38.39 -43.73 19.38
CA GLN A 4 37.18 -44.32 18.82
C GLN A 4 37.32 -44.46 17.31
N SER A 5 37.52 -45.69 16.83
CA SER A 5 37.49 -46.03 15.42
C SER A 5 36.06 -45.91 14.92
N LYS A 6 35.78 -44.87 14.14
CA LYS A 6 34.46 -44.65 13.53
C LYS A 6 34.13 -45.86 12.64
N ILE A 7 33.09 -46.60 12.99
CA ILE A 7 32.52 -47.65 12.16
C ILE A 7 32.10 -47.00 10.84
N THR A 8 32.86 -47.24 9.78
CA THR A 8 32.56 -46.68 8.45
C THR A 8 31.49 -47.52 7.79
N SER A 9 30.44 -46.86 7.32
CA SER A 9 29.36 -47.48 6.54
C SER A 9 29.93 -48.23 5.33
N VAL A 10 29.30 -49.34 4.93
CA VAL A 10 29.64 -50.08 3.70
C VAL A 10 29.72 -49.11 2.51
N LYS A 11 28.78 -48.17 2.45
CA LYS A 11 28.72 -47.11 1.43
C LYS A 11 29.96 -46.20 1.42
N ASP A 12 30.54 -45.91 2.58
CA ASP A 12 31.75 -45.08 2.67
C ASP A 12 32.99 -45.84 2.19
N LYS A 13 33.05 -47.16 2.45
CA LYS A 13 34.12 -48.02 1.94
C LYS A 13 34.07 -48.12 0.42
N GLU A 14 32.87 -48.29 -0.14
CA GLU A 14 32.63 -48.28 -1.58
C GLU A 14 33.02 -46.94 -2.21
N ARG A 15 32.60 -45.80 -1.63
CA ARG A 15 33.00 -44.47 -2.12
C ARG A 15 34.52 -44.30 -2.14
N LYS A 16 35.23 -44.73 -1.09
CA LYS A 16 36.70 -44.69 -1.05
C LYS A 16 37.33 -45.60 -2.10
N ARG A 17 36.71 -46.75 -2.41
CA ARG A 17 37.16 -47.65 -3.48
C ARG A 17 36.99 -47.00 -4.84
N CYS A 18 35.82 -46.45 -5.14
CA CYS A 18 35.56 -45.73 -6.38
C CYS A 18 36.48 -44.51 -6.53
N TYR A 19 36.65 -43.72 -5.47
CA TYR A 19 37.56 -42.58 -5.47
C TYR A 19 38.98 -42.96 -5.89
N ARG A 20 39.56 -44.01 -5.29
CA ARG A 20 40.90 -44.50 -5.64
C ARG A 20 40.96 -45.01 -7.09
N GLY A 21 40.00 -45.83 -7.50
CA GLY A 21 39.97 -46.36 -8.87
C GLY A 21 39.81 -45.29 -9.95
N ILE A 22 39.24 -44.12 -9.63
CA ILE A 22 39.21 -42.98 -10.54
C ILE A 22 40.59 -42.34 -10.64
N LEU A 23 41.27 -42.11 -9.52
CA LEU A 23 42.59 -41.48 -9.48
C LEU A 23 43.67 -42.30 -10.19
N ASP A 24 43.58 -43.62 -10.18
CA ASP A 24 44.60 -44.50 -10.79
C ASP A 24 44.70 -44.34 -12.32
N CYS A 25 43.65 -43.84 -12.98
CA CYS A 25 43.60 -43.62 -14.43
C CYS A 25 42.87 -42.32 -14.78
N SER A 26 43.17 -41.24 -14.07
CA SER A 26 42.46 -39.98 -14.25
C SER A 26 43.16 -38.97 -15.17
N VAL A 27 42.34 -38.14 -15.81
CA VAL A 27 42.74 -36.92 -16.51
C VAL A 27 42.19 -35.71 -15.76
N ASP A 28 42.98 -34.64 -15.75
CA ASP A 28 42.54 -33.34 -15.23
C ASP A 28 41.44 -32.78 -16.15
N MET A 29 40.29 -32.46 -15.56
CA MET A 29 39.13 -31.93 -16.28
C MET A 29 38.85 -30.50 -15.84
N ILE A 30 38.12 -29.76 -16.68
CA ILE A 30 37.52 -28.48 -16.29
C ILE A 30 36.71 -28.69 -15.01
N SER A 31 36.80 -27.72 -14.08
CA SER A 31 36.13 -27.81 -12.80
C SER A 31 34.61 -27.86 -12.96
N CYS A 32 33.99 -28.90 -12.42
CA CYS A 32 32.53 -28.92 -12.22
C CYS A 32 32.12 -27.89 -11.15
N THR A 33 30.88 -27.42 -11.17
CA THR A 33 30.37 -26.37 -10.26
C THR A 33 30.64 -26.69 -8.79
N ALA A 34 30.53 -27.97 -8.40
CA ALA A 34 30.78 -28.40 -7.02
C ALA A 34 32.28 -28.36 -6.63
N CYS A 35 33.16 -28.68 -7.58
CA CYS A 35 34.61 -28.60 -7.39
C CYS A 35 35.08 -27.14 -7.32
N GLU A 36 34.58 -26.29 -8.21
CA GLU A 36 34.87 -24.86 -8.28
C GLU A 36 34.51 -24.15 -6.98
N LYS A 37 33.27 -24.33 -6.49
CA LYS A 37 32.82 -23.77 -5.20
C LYS A 37 33.68 -24.20 -4.00
N SER A 38 34.37 -25.32 -4.11
CA SER A 38 35.21 -25.87 -3.04
C SER A 38 36.71 -25.67 -3.26
N GLY A 39 37.11 -24.99 -4.33
CA GLY A 39 38.50 -24.77 -4.69
C GLY A 39 39.30 -26.06 -4.87
N LYS A 40 38.66 -27.14 -5.35
CA LYS A 40 39.32 -28.44 -5.57
C LYS A 40 39.47 -28.73 -7.06
N LYS A 41 40.57 -29.39 -7.40
CA LYS A 41 40.79 -29.90 -8.77
C LYS A 41 39.74 -30.95 -9.11
N CYS A 42 39.23 -30.87 -10.32
CA CYS A 42 38.23 -31.79 -10.83
C CYS A 42 38.93 -32.84 -11.68
N VAL A 43 38.82 -34.09 -11.23
CA VAL A 43 39.61 -35.20 -11.77
C VAL A 43 38.64 -36.35 -12.06
N ALA A 44 38.74 -36.93 -13.26
CA ALA A 44 37.89 -38.04 -13.69
C ALA A 44 38.57 -38.92 -14.72
N ARG A 45 37.89 -40.04 -14.98
CA ARG A 45 38.17 -40.92 -16.09
C ARG A 45 37.09 -40.74 -17.16
N GLU A 46 37.48 -40.89 -18.42
CA GLU A 46 36.55 -40.92 -19.55
C GLU A 46 35.46 -41.98 -19.35
N GLY A 47 34.21 -41.63 -19.70
CA GLY A 47 33.04 -42.50 -19.56
C GLY A 47 32.39 -42.51 -18.17
N LEU A 48 32.95 -41.83 -17.17
CA LEU A 48 32.31 -41.65 -15.87
C LEU A 48 31.46 -40.38 -15.83
N SER A 49 30.27 -40.48 -15.26
CA SER A 49 29.35 -39.34 -15.07
C SER A 49 29.73 -38.40 -13.93
N ARG A 50 30.76 -38.73 -13.12
CA ARG A 50 31.11 -37.98 -11.91
C ARG A 50 32.62 -37.90 -11.68
N CYS A 51 33.07 -36.75 -11.16
CA CYS A 51 34.45 -36.56 -10.72
C CYS A 51 34.77 -37.34 -9.44
N ALA A 52 36.05 -37.63 -9.23
CA ALA A 52 36.55 -38.27 -8.02
C ALA A 52 36.06 -37.54 -6.76
N GLU A 53 36.14 -36.21 -6.73
CA GLU A 53 35.75 -35.42 -5.57
C GLU A 53 34.24 -35.44 -5.29
N CYS A 54 33.41 -35.44 -6.33
CA CYS A 54 31.96 -35.59 -6.22
C CYS A 54 31.59 -36.99 -5.74
N VAL A 55 32.25 -38.03 -6.24
CA VAL A 55 32.09 -39.41 -5.75
C VAL A 55 32.49 -39.52 -4.27
N ARG A 56 33.61 -38.91 -3.89
CA ARG A 56 34.10 -38.89 -2.50
C ARG A 56 33.12 -38.22 -1.55
N ARG A 57 32.57 -37.06 -1.94
CA ARG A 57 31.55 -36.32 -1.16
C ARG A 57 30.18 -36.97 -1.22
N GLY A 58 29.93 -37.87 -2.17
CA GLY A 58 28.60 -38.42 -2.45
C GLY A 58 27.66 -37.43 -3.13
N PHE A 59 28.21 -36.46 -3.85
CA PHE A 59 27.44 -35.55 -4.67
C PHE A 59 26.97 -36.26 -5.93
N SER A 60 25.66 -36.30 -6.17
CA SER A 60 25.05 -37.01 -7.29
C SER A 60 25.02 -36.19 -8.59
N LYS A 61 24.91 -34.85 -8.50
CA LYS A 61 24.73 -33.94 -9.64
C LYS A 61 26.06 -33.35 -10.14
N CYS A 62 27.04 -34.18 -10.46
CA CYS A 62 28.29 -33.68 -11.04
C CYS A 62 28.04 -33.25 -12.49
N ASP A 63 28.33 -32.00 -12.80
CA ASP A 63 28.21 -31.35 -14.11
C ASP A 63 29.55 -31.36 -14.87
N MET A 64 30.40 -32.35 -14.58
CA MET A 64 31.62 -32.55 -15.36
C MET A 64 31.24 -32.97 -16.78
N GLY A 65 31.47 -32.09 -17.74
CA GLY A 65 31.01 -32.24 -19.12
C GLY A 65 30.19 -31.04 -19.61
N GLY A 66 29.83 -30.13 -18.71
CA GLY A 66 29.02 -28.95 -19.03
C GLY A 66 27.53 -29.27 -19.18
N PRO A 67 26.71 -28.26 -19.50
CA PRO A 67 25.27 -28.43 -19.70
C PRO A 67 24.99 -29.35 -20.88
N LEU A 68 23.97 -30.20 -20.76
CA LEU A 68 23.50 -31.00 -21.88
C LEU A 68 22.78 -30.11 -22.90
N PRO A 69 22.72 -30.47 -24.19
CA PRO A 69 21.91 -29.77 -25.19
C PRO A 69 20.44 -29.54 -24.77
N SER A 70 19.87 -30.49 -24.02
CA SER A 70 18.51 -30.38 -23.46
C SER A 70 18.35 -29.28 -22.40
N ASP A 71 19.44 -28.89 -21.72
CA ASP A 71 19.42 -27.83 -20.73
C ASP A 71 19.25 -26.46 -21.41
N TRP A 72 19.84 -26.29 -22.60
CA TRP A 72 19.71 -25.08 -23.40
C TRP A 72 18.28 -24.85 -23.88
N SER A 73 17.62 -25.87 -24.42
CA SER A 73 16.21 -25.74 -24.86
C SER A 73 15.27 -25.43 -23.69
N SER A 74 15.56 -25.97 -22.50
CA SER A 74 14.78 -25.67 -21.30
C SER A 74 15.01 -24.23 -20.83
N LEU A 75 16.24 -23.75 -20.93
CA LEU A 75 16.63 -22.38 -20.60
C LEU A 75 15.99 -21.37 -21.56
N ASP A 76 15.96 -21.65 -22.86
CA ASP A 76 15.32 -20.78 -23.86
C ASP A 76 13.81 -20.67 -23.61
N ARG A 77 13.13 -21.80 -23.35
CA ARG A 77 11.71 -21.79 -22.97
C ARG A 77 11.43 -20.97 -21.71
N ASN A 78 12.31 -21.07 -20.71
CA ASN A 78 12.19 -20.31 -19.49
C ASN A 78 12.40 -18.81 -19.73
N LYS A 79 13.36 -18.43 -20.59
CA LYS A 79 13.55 -17.02 -20.99
C LYS A 79 12.33 -16.47 -21.71
N GLU A 80 11.82 -17.19 -22.70
CA GLU A 80 10.61 -16.79 -23.44
C GLU A 80 9.40 -16.67 -22.52
N ALA A 81 9.29 -17.54 -21.50
CA ALA A 81 8.24 -17.42 -20.50
C ALA A 81 8.38 -16.15 -19.65
N LEU A 82 9.60 -15.85 -19.19
CA LEU A 82 9.87 -14.64 -18.42
C LEU A 82 9.66 -13.36 -19.23
N GLU A 83 10.00 -13.36 -20.52
CA GLU A 83 9.76 -12.23 -21.42
C GLU A 83 8.25 -11.98 -21.59
N ARG A 84 7.44 -13.03 -21.78
CA ARG A 84 5.99 -12.90 -21.81
C ARG A 84 5.41 -12.38 -20.50
N ASP A 85 5.86 -12.91 -19.37
CA ASP A 85 5.42 -12.46 -18.05
C ASP A 85 5.78 -10.99 -17.80
N LEU A 86 6.94 -10.54 -18.30
CA LEU A 86 7.36 -9.15 -18.23
C LEU A 86 6.46 -8.25 -19.07
N ASP A 87 6.17 -8.63 -20.31
CA ASP A 87 5.28 -7.86 -21.20
C ASP A 87 3.88 -7.70 -20.60
N ASP A 88 3.33 -8.80 -20.05
CA ASP A 88 2.04 -8.78 -19.34
C ASP A 88 2.05 -7.86 -18.12
N ALA A 89 3.15 -7.85 -17.36
CA ALA A 89 3.31 -6.98 -16.19
C ALA A 89 3.41 -5.50 -16.60
N VAL A 90 4.12 -5.20 -17.70
CA VAL A 90 4.26 -3.85 -18.25
C VAL A 90 2.91 -3.34 -18.74
N GLU A 91 2.10 -4.16 -19.40
CA GLU A 91 0.79 -3.74 -19.87
C GLU A 91 -0.16 -3.44 -18.70
N LYS A 92 -0.19 -4.30 -17.69
CA LYS A 92 -0.93 -4.04 -16.44
C LYS A 92 -0.46 -2.75 -15.76
N GLN A 93 0.84 -2.47 -15.76
CA GLN A 93 1.38 -1.23 -15.21
C GLN A 93 0.84 0.00 -15.96
N ARG A 94 0.74 -0.07 -17.30
CA ARG A 94 0.18 1.00 -18.14
C ARG A 94 -1.31 1.21 -17.87
N GLU A 95 -2.08 0.15 -17.70
CA GLU A 95 -3.50 0.26 -17.34
C GLU A 95 -3.70 0.94 -15.98
N LEU A 96 -2.89 0.56 -14.99
CA LEU A 96 -2.92 1.14 -13.65
C LEU A 96 -2.48 2.61 -13.65
N SER A 97 -1.44 2.96 -14.39
CA SER A 97 -1.00 4.36 -14.51
C SER A 97 -2.07 5.23 -15.16
N ALA A 98 -2.71 4.74 -16.23
CA ALA A 98 -3.83 5.44 -16.86
C ALA A 98 -5.02 5.62 -15.90
N ARG A 99 -5.29 4.64 -15.04
CA ARG A 99 -6.31 4.76 -13.98
C ARG A 99 -5.92 5.83 -12.95
N ILE A 100 -4.67 5.85 -12.50
CA ILE A 100 -4.15 6.86 -11.58
C ILE A 100 -4.34 8.26 -12.18
N ASP A 101 -4.01 8.45 -13.45
CA ASP A 101 -4.14 9.74 -14.13
C ASP A 101 -5.59 10.23 -14.21
N ARG A 102 -6.55 9.31 -14.45
CA ARG A 102 -7.98 9.65 -14.40
C ARG A 102 -8.40 10.12 -13.01
N ILE A 103 -7.99 9.40 -11.96
CA ILE A 103 -8.30 9.75 -10.57
C ILE A 103 -7.67 11.12 -10.22
N GLN A 104 -6.44 11.36 -10.62
CA GLN A 104 -5.77 12.64 -10.38
C GLN A 104 -6.48 13.81 -11.07
N ARG A 105 -6.93 13.62 -12.31
CA ARG A 105 -7.73 14.63 -13.03
C ARG A 105 -9.04 14.92 -12.30
N HIS A 106 -9.75 13.87 -11.89
CA HIS A 106 -11.00 14.04 -11.16
C HIS A 106 -10.80 14.76 -9.82
N ARG A 107 -9.76 14.40 -9.06
CA ARG A 107 -9.38 15.08 -7.82
C ARG A 107 -9.06 16.56 -8.04
N LYS A 108 -8.38 16.92 -9.14
CA LYS A 108 -8.10 18.32 -9.48
C LYS A 108 -9.39 19.08 -9.81
N PHE A 109 -10.27 18.48 -10.59
CA PHE A 109 -11.57 19.06 -10.93
C PHE A 109 -12.44 19.31 -9.69
N LEU A 110 -12.53 18.34 -8.78
CA LEU A 110 -13.30 18.50 -7.54
C LEU A 110 -12.74 19.64 -6.67
N ARG A 111 -11.41 19.75 -6.54
CA ARG A 111 -10.79 20.86 -5.81
C ARG A 111 -11.08 22.22 -6.44
N GLN A 112 -11.05 22.31 -7.77
CA GLN A 112 -11.41 23.55 -8.46
C GLN A 112 -12.88 23.92 -8.21
N ARG A 113 -13.78 22.93 -8.27
CA ARG A 113 -15.19 23.14 -7.99
C ARG A 113 -15.44 23.56 -6.55
N GLU A 114 -14.76 22.94 -5.59
CA GLU A 114 -14.77 23.31 -4.17
C GLU A 114 -14.36 24.78 -3.99
N THR A 115 -13.23 25.18 -4.56
CA THR A 115 -12.76 26.58 -4.47
C THR A 115 -13.75 27.58 -5.07
N GLU A 116 -14.40 27.23 -6.18
CA GLU A 116 -15.41 28.08 -6.80
C GLU A 116 -16.68 28.19 -5.95
N MET A 117 -17.12 27.08 -5.35
CA MET A 117 -18.26 27.08 -4.43
C MET A 117 -17.98 27.93 -3.19
N LEU A 118 -16.78 27.82 -2.62
CA LEU A 118 -16.35 28.68 -1.51
C LEU A 118 -16.31 30.16 -1.90
N ARG A 119 -15.77 30.48 -3.08
CA ARG A 119 -15.72 31.86 -3.59
C ARG A 119 -17.13 32.47 -3.69
N ARG A 120 -18.09 31.73 -4.25
CA ARG A 120 -19.49 32.18 -4.36
C ARG A 120 -20.18 32.28 -3.01
N GLY A 121 -19.91 31.31 -2.12
CA GLY A 121 -20.44 31.33 -0.76
C GLY A 121 -19.99 32.56 0.01
N LEU A 122 -18.70 32.90 -0.06
CA LEU A 122 -18.16 34.11 0.57
C LEU A 122 -18.76 35.38 -0.02
N ALA A 123 -18.84 35.49 -1.35
CA ALA A 123 -19.46 36.66 -1.99
C ALA A 123 -20.93 36.85 -1.56
N SER A 124 -21.69 35.77 -1.42
CA SER A 124 -23.07 35.83 -0.93
C SER A 124 -23.17 36.25 0.54
N LEU A 125 -22.16 35.94 1.36
CA LEU A 125 -22.11 36.40 2.76
C LEU A 125 -21.76 37.88 2.83
N ASP A 126 -20.77 38.33 2.04
CA ASP A 126 -20.40 39.74 1.94
C ASP A 126 -21.62 40.60 1.54
N GLU A 127 -22.43 40.14 0.56
CA GLU A 127 -23.66 40.82 0.14
C GLU A 127 -24.73 40.91 1.25
N LEU A 128 -24.83 39.88 2.10
CA LEU A 128 -25.76 39.85 3.24
C LEU A 128 -25.30 40.79 4.35
N ASP A 129 -24.02 40.79 4.68
CA ASP A 129 -23.42 41.67 5.68
C ASP A 129 -23.63 43.15 5.29
N GLU A 130 -23.38 43.50 4.03
CA GLU A 130 -23.66 44.85 3.51
C GLU A 130 -25.15 45.22 3.59
N ALA A 131 -26.06 44.27 3.36
CA ALA A 131 -27.49 44.50 3.44
C ALA A 131 -27.95 44.70 4.90
N GLU A 132 -27.37 43.95 5.84
CA GLU A 132 -27.62 44.12 7.27
C GLU A 132 -27.11 45.47 7.78
N GLU A 133 -25.90 45.88 7.39
CA GLU A 133 -25.36 47.19 7.75
C GLU A 133 -26.24 48.33 7.24
N ARG A 134 -26.69 48.27 5.98
CA ARG A 134 -27.66 49.23 5.44
C ARG A 134 -28.96 49.26 6.25
N GLY A 135 -29.48 48.10 6.64
CA GLY A 135 -30.67 47.99 7.49
C GLY A 135 -30.47 48.65 8.85
N ARG A 136 -29.35 48.39 9.52
CA ARG A 136 -28.99 49.00 10.81
C ARG A 136 -28.84 50.52 10.70
N GLU A 137 -28.22 51.02 9.63
CA GLU A 137 -28.12 52.45 9.37
C GLU A 137 -29.49 53.11 9.17
N GLU A 138 -30.39 52.48 8.42
CA GLU A 138 -31.74 52.97 8.20
C GLU A 138 -32.57 52.98 9.49
N GLU A 139 -32.46 51.93 10.29
CA GLU A 139 -33.12 51.83 11.59
C GLU A 139 -32.59 52.89 12.58
N SER A 140 -31.27 53.12 12.61
CA SER A 140 -30.65 54.19 13.40
C SER A 140 -31.16 55.57 12.96
N LYS A 141 -31.26 55.82 11.65
CA LYS A 141 -31.78 57.09 11.12
C LYS A 141 -33.26 57.29 11.46
N ARG A 142 -34.06 56.22 11.48
CA ARG A 142 -35.48 56.26 11.89
C ARG A 142 -35.63 56.54 13.38
N THR A 143 -34.87 55.85 14.23
CA THR A 143 -34.91 56.05 15.69
C THR A 143 -34.40 57.43 16.10
N GLU A 144 -33.42 58.00 15.39
CA GLU A 144 -32.94 59.38 15.63
C GLU A 144 -33.94 60.46 15.19
N GLN A 145 -34.71 60.21 14.12
CA GLN A 145 -35.81 61.10 13.70
C GLN A 145 -37.05 61.00 14.58
N GLU A 146 -37.25 59.85 15.25
CA GLU A 146 -38.37 59.61 16.16
C GLU A 146 -38.06 59.98 17.62
N ALA A 147 -36.84 60.46 17.92
CA ALA A 147 -36.46 60.86 19.27
C ALA A 147 -37.20 62.15 19.73
N PRO A 148 -38.07 62.09 20.77
CA PRO A 148 -38.67 63.29 21.35
C PRO A 148 -37.62 64.11 22.14
N PRO A 149 -37.81 65.43 22.32
CA PRO A 149 -36.84 66.28 23.00
C PRO A 149 -36.63 65.84 24.45
N VAL A 150 -35.38 65.57 24.81
CA VAL A 150 -34.91 65.23 26.15
C VAL A 150 -35.23 66.34 27.16
N ILE A 151 -36.10 66.05 28.14
CA ILE A 151 -36.24 66.80 29.38
C ILE A 151 -35.46 66.03 30.47
N PRO A 152 -34.53 66.66 31.22
CA PRO A 152 -33.86 65.98 32.32
C PRO A 152 -34.86 65.76 33.46
N LEU A 153 -35.03 64.52 33.91
CA LEU A 153 -35.74 64.25 35.16
C LEU A 153 -34.99 63.24 36.01
N ASP A 154 -34.66 63.71 37.20
CA ASP A 154 -33.97 63.02 38.27
C ASP A 154 -34.71 61.75 38.75
N GLY A 155 -33.91 60.76 39.12
CA GLY A 155 -34.09 59.84 40.25
C GLY A 155 -35.46 59.23 40.55
N VAL A 156 -35.56 57.90 40.42
CA VAL A 156 -35.82 56.94 41.52
C VAL A 156 -36.00 55.54 40.95
N GLY A 157 -35.41 54.56 41.62
CA GLY A 157 -35.19 53.21 41.11
C GLY A 157 -36.40 52.28 41.15
N SER A 158 -36.23 51.14 40.49
CA SER A 158 -36.86 49.90 40.93
C SER A 158 -35.99 48.72 40.53
N SER A 159 -35.45 48.07 41.54
CA SER A 159 -34.63 46.88 41.47
C SER A 159 -35.45 45.69 40.95
N GLY A 160 -34.96 45.06 39.88
CA GLY A 160 -35.41 43.74 39.40
C GLY A 160 -34.17 42.94 38.99
N ASN A 161 -34.00 41.78 39.62
CA ASN A 161 -32.74 41.05 39.79
C ASN A 161 -32.07 40.48 38.51
N PRO A 162 -30.77 40.10 38.62
CA PRO A 162 -29.93 39.55 37.55
C PRO A 162 -30.05 38.02 37.49
N LEU A 163 -30.09 37.44 36.28
CA LEU A 163 -29.91 36.01 35.90
C LEU A 163 -30.53 35.88 34.49
N GLY A 164 -29.94 35.28 33.47
CA GLY A 164 -28.74 34.49 33.34
C GLY A 164 -28.43 34.30 31.85
N SER A 165 -27.22 33.84 31.62
CA SER A 165 -26.69 33.41 30.34
C SER A 165 -27.49 32.27 29.72
N ASP A 166 -28.20 32.53 28.62
CA ASP A 166 -28.72 31.48 27.74
C ASP A 166 -27.98 31.54 26.41
N PHE A 167 -26.75 31.04 26.47
CA PHE A 167 -25.90 30.69 25.34
C PHE A 167 -25.90 29.15 25.22
N PHE A 168 -27.05 28.47 25.22
CA PHE A 168 -27.10 27.01 25.12
C PHE A 168 -28.40 26.50 24.48
N LEU A 169 -28.22 25.84 23.34
CA LEU A 169 -29.09 24.82 22.72
C LEU A 169 -30.51 25.26 22.33
N ASP A 170 -30.64 25.76 21.10
CA ASP A 170 -31.87 25.51 20.35
C ASP A 170 -32.13 23.99 20.29
N PRO A 171 -33.36 23.52 20.54
CA PRO A 171 -33.69 22.12 20.45
C PRO A 171 -33.49 21.65 19.01
N VAL A 172 -32.67 20.62 18.84
CA VAL A 172 -32.47 19.92 17.56
C VAL A 172 -33.84 19.65 16.95
N ASP A 173 -34.08 20.21 15.75
CA ASP A 173 -35.33 20.03 15.02
C ASP A 173 -35.69 18.53 15.04
N PRO A 174 -36.87 18.15 15.56
CA PRO A 174 -37.28 16.75 15.61
C PRO A 174 -37.28 16.08 14.23
N ALA A 175 -37.41 16.85 13.15
CA ALA A 175 -37.25 16.35 11.78
C ALA A 175 -35.80 15.92 11.48
N LEU A 176 -34.82 16.66 11.97
CA LEU A 176 -33.40 16.34 11.81
C LEU A 176 -32.99 15.15 12.70
N ALA A 177 -33.50 15.07 13.93
CA ALA A 177 -33.29 13.94 14.81
C ALA A 177 -33.90 12.65 14.24
N ALA A 178 -35.10 12.73 13.66
CA ALA A 178 -35.73 11.62 12.96
C ALA A 178 -34.92 11.19 11.73
N ALA A 179 -34.43 12.14 10.93
CA ALA A 179 -33.61 11.87 9.76
C ALA A 179 -32.27 11.18 10.11
N LEU A 180 -31.63 11.58 11.20
CA LEU A 180 -30.41 10.94 11.70
C LEU A 180 -30.67 9.54 12.30
N SER A 181 -31.83 9.33 12.93
CA SER A 181 -32.21 8.01 13.46
C SER A 181 -32.61 7.02 12.37
N ALA A 182 -33.08 7.51 11.22
CA ALA A 182 -33.42 6.72 10.04
C ALA A 182 -32.20 6.45 9.13
N TYR A 183 -31.02 6.97 9.48
CA TYR A 183 -29.79 6.69 8.76
C TYR A 183 -29.32 5.26 9.05
N ASP A 184 -29.56 4.36 8.11
CA ASP A 184 -28.99 3.00 8.13
C ASP A 184 -27.69 2.98 7.31
N PRO A 185 -26.52 2.81 7.94
CA PRO A 185 -25.24 2.71 7.24
C PRO A 185 -25.13 1.49 6.32
N ASN A 186 -26.08 0.54 6.39
CA ASN A 186 -26.16 -0.60 5.48
C ASN A 186 -27.28 -0.48 4.43
N ASP A 187 -27.91 0.68 4.26
CA ASP A 187 -28.97 0.87 3.26
C ASP A 187 -28.43 0.57 1.82
N PRO A 188 -29.06 -0.36 1.07
CA PRO A 188 -28.65 -0.69 -0.29
C PRO A 188 -28.70 0.51 -1.27
N TYR A 189 -29.49 1.55 -0.98
CA TYR A 189 -29.47 2.81 -1.72
C TYR A 189 -28.11 3.52 -1.63
N TRP A 190 -27.46 3.51 -0.47
CA TRP A 190 -26.15 4.12 -0.25
C TRP A 190 -24.98 3.21 -0.67
N GLN A 191 -25.16 1.89 -0.70
CA GLN A 191 -24.12 0.94 -1.14
C GLN A 191 -23.76 1.07 -2.63
N GLY A 192 -24.71 1.50 -3.48
CA GLY A 192 -24.47 1.72 -4.91
C GLY A 192 -23.66 2.98 -5.25
N ALA A 193 -23.56 3.93 -4.32
CA ALA A 193 -22.89 5.21 -4.52
C ALA A 193 -21.37 5.18 -4.23
N GLY A 194 -20.80 4.04 -3.83
CA GLY A 194 -19.36 3.88 -3.59
C GLY A 194 -18.81 4.71 -2.43
N LEU A 195 -19.67 5.22 -1.55
CA LEU A 195 -19.32 5.98 -0.35
C LEU A 195 -19.19 5.08 0.91
N GLY A 196 -19.22 3.75 0.73
CA GLY A 196 -19.04 2.78 1.80
C GLY A 196 -17.61 2.79 2.35
N THR A 197 -17.51 2.76 3.68
CA THR A 197 -16.30 2.76 4.51
C THR A 197 -15.23 1.75 4.07
N PRO A 198 -13.93 1.99 4.40
CA PRO A 198 -12.87 1.03 4.14
C PRO A 198 -13.14 -0.31 4.86
N GLN A 199 -13.10 -1.42 4.12
CA GLN A 199 -13.08 -2.76 4.69
C GLN A 199 -11.88 -2.91 5.64
N THR A 200 -12.13 -3.12 6.92
CA THR A 200 -11.12 -3.63 7.84
C THR A 200 -10.93 -5.12 7.56
N SER A 201 -9.88 -5.45 6.81
CA SER A 201 -9.40 -6.82 6.68
C SER A 201 -8.83 -7.27 8.03
N GLN A 202 -9.57 -8.06 8.80
CA GLN A 202 -8.98 -8.87 9.86
C GLN A 202 -8.42 -10.13 9.22
N GLY A 203 -7.10 -10.30 9.35
CA GLY A 203 -6.41 -11.54 9.03
C GLY A 203 -6.76 -12.63 10.03
N SER A 204 -6.83 -13.86 9.53
CA SER A 204 -6.70 -15.11 10.29
C SER A 204 -5.63 -15.95 9.60
#